data_AF-A0A429FU86-F1
#
_entry.id   AF-A0A429FU86-F1
#
_cell.length_a   1.000
_cell.length_b   1.000
_cell.length_c   1.000
_cell.angle_alpha   90.00
_cell.angle_beta   90.00
_cell.angle_gamma   90.00
#
_symmetry.space_group_name_H-M   'P 1'
#
loop_
_entity.id
_entity.type
_entity.pdbx_description
1 polymer ?
#
loop_
_entity_poly.entity_id
_entity_poly.type
_entity_poly.pdbx_seq_one_letter_code
_entity_poly.pdbx_strand_id
1 'polypeptide(L)'
;MRGSLVRQQVRRMSAVFAVSVAALTPLATGQASAATAHATGVVVYMCGFPMIGQQPLDITARFDGPGTVAAGGTFTPDAIAGTATFSALHNATIFSAANYDGVRGRATAPLSGTNVTPASVTVAGLDVPEQITPYVPGPRTVGFAQDTATSAPAFTAGAPGSAVLALGTTFKLELDFHKRDGSWDPWTLNCTVKNTNPAQNRAFAPAIPVV
;
A
#
# COMPACT_ATOMS: atom_id res chain seq x y z
N MET A 1 -3.54 -26.22 100.57
CA MET A 1 -3.91 -24.82 100.30
C MET A 1 -3.10 -24.32 99.11
N ARG A 2 -3.77 -23.72 98.10
CA ARG A 2 -3.22 -22.91 96.99
C ARG A 2 -2.28 -23.67 96.02
N GLY A 3 -2.41 -23.64 94.71
CA GLY A 3 -3.19 -22.80 93.79
C GLY A 3 -2.33 -22.46 92.55
N SER A 4 -2.99 -22.30 91.40
CA SER A 4 -2.49 -21.78 90.09
C SER A 4 -1.53 -22.66 89.27
N LEU A 5 -1.92 -23.16 88.09
CA LEU A 5 -2.16 -22.49 86.78
C LEU A 5 -0.86 -22.09 86.05
N VAL A 6 -0.76 -22.45 84.76
CA VAL A 6 -0.55 -21.55 83.59
C VAL A 6 0.31 -22.18 82.45
N ARG A 7 -0.31 -22.21 81.25
CA ARG A 7 0.20 -22.09 79.84
C ARG A 7 0.92 -23.24 79.12
N GLN A 8 0.12 -23.98 78.34
CA GLN A 8 0.06 -23.95 76.86
C GLN A 8 1.27 -23.38 76.07
N GLN A 9 1.98 -24.25 75.32
CA GLN A 9 2.63 -23.86 74.06
C GLN A 9 2.56 -24.97 72.98
N VAL A 10 1.69 -24.69 72.02
CA VAL A 10 1.66 -25.02 70.59
C VAL A 10 2.92 -25.70 70.03
N ARG A 11 2.80 -26.97 69.61
CA ARG A 11 3.76 -27.61 68.70
C ARG A 11 3.42 -27.22 67.25
N ARG A 12 4.38 -26.53 66.63
CA ARG A 12 4.36 -26.03 65.26
C ARG A 12 4.25 -27.20 64.26
N MET A 13 3.30 -27.13 63.34
CA MET A 13 3.26 -27.97 62.14
C MET A 13 4.35 -27.50 61.18
N SER A 14 5.23 -28.40 60.79
CA SER A 14 6.26 -28.17 59.78
C SER A 14 5.62 -28.07 58.38
N ALA A 15 5.89 -26.97 57.70
CA ALA A 15 5.46 -26.70 56.34
C ALA A 15 6.29 -27.50 55.33
N VAL A 16 5.61 -28.11 54.34
CA VAL A 16 6.22 -28.60 53.10
C VAL A 16 5.75 -27.67 51.98
N PHE A 17 6.58 -26.70 51.61
CA PHE A 17 6.37 -25.89 50.40
C PHE A 17 6.99 -26.63 49.21
N ALA A 18 6.15 -27.18 48.35
CA ALA A 18 6.56 -27.71 47.05
C ALA A 18 6.86 -26.54 46.11
N VAL A 19 8.14 -26.33 45.79
CA VAL A 19 8.59 -25.37 44.77
C VAL A 19 8.25 -25.94 43.40
N SER A 20 7.20 -25.43 42.77
CA SER A 20 6.89 -25.71 41.37
C SER A 20 7.79 -24.85 40.49
N VAL A 21 8.72 -25.48 39.78
CA VAL A 21 9.52 -24.81 38.74
C VAL A 21 8.61 -24.60 37.54
N ALA A 22 8.01 -23.41 37.44
CA ALA A 22 7.27 -22.99 36.26
C ALA A 22 8.26 -22.78 35.11
N ALA A 23 8.18 -23.63 34.08
CA ALA A 23 8.90 -23.44 32.83
C ALA A 23 8.39 -22.16 32.16
N LEU A 24 9.19 -21.09 32.24
CA LEU A 24 8.97 -19.87 31.48
C LEU A 24 9.23 -20.18 30.01
N THR A 25 8.17 -20.38 29.23
CA THR A 25 8.26 -20.31 27.77
C THR A 25 8.67 -18.88 27.42
N PRO A 26 9.78 -18.66 26.69
CA PRO A 26 10.08 -17.33 26.19
C PRO A 26 8.97 -16.98 25.21
N LEU A 27 8.14 -16.00 25.59
CA LEU A 27 7.34 -15.24 24.65
C LEU A 27 8.32 -14.66 23.64
N ALA A 28 8.36 -15.25 22.45
CA ALA A 28 9.10 -14.71 21.33
C ALA A 28 8.54 -13.31 21.07
N THR A 29 9.26 -12.30 21.54
CA THR A 29 9.03 -10.92 21.15
C THR A 29 9.31 -10.88 19.66
N GLY A 30 8.23 -10.87 18.86
CA GLY A 30 8.34 -10.72 17.42
C GLY A 30 9.13 -9.46 17.13
N GLN A 31 10.35 -9.62 16.62
CA GLN A 31 11.11 -8.50 16.08
C GLN A 31 10.24 -7.92 14.97
N ALA A 32 9.78 -6.67 15.16
CA ALA A 32 9.14 -5.93 14.10
C ALA A 32 10.18 -5.78 12.99
N SER A 33 10.10 -6.64 11.97
CA SER A 33 10.92 -6.50 10.78
C SER A 33 10.61 -5.14 10.18
N ALA A 34 11.65 -4.35 9.90
CA ALA A 34 11.47 -3.05 9.27
C ALA A 34 10.81 -3.25 7.90
N ALA A 35 9.73 -2.51 7.65
CA ALA A 35 9.07 -2.54 6.36
C ALA A 35 10.09 -2.13 5.27
N THR A 36 10.11 -2.90 4.19
CA THR A 36 10.94 -2.63 3.01
C THR A 36 10.09 -1.90 1.99
N ALA A 37 10.61 -0.79 1.47
CA ALA A 37 9.95 -0.05 0.40
C ALA A 37 10.19 -0.73 -0.94
N HIS A 38 9.11 -0.95 -1.69
CA HIS A 38 9.12 -1.53 -3.03
C HIS A 38 8.54 -0.50 -4.00
N ALA A 39 9.23 -0.20 -5.10
CA ALA A 39 8.79 0.83 -6.05
C ALA A 39 8.93 0.38 -7.51
N THR A 40 8.07 0.88 -8.38
CA THR A 40 8.23 0.73 -9.83
C THR A 40 9.13 1.82 -10.40
N GLY A 41 9.66 1.57 -11.61
CA GLY A 41 10.03 2.68 -12.50
C GLY A 41 8.80 3.45 -13.01
N VAL A 42 9.01 4.32 -13.99
CA VAL A 42 7.91 4.95 -14.72
C VAL A 42 7.26 3.92 -15.64
N VAL A 43 5.95 3.75 -15.50
CA VAL A 43 5.11 2.95 -16.37
C VAL A 43 4.16 3.87 -17.13
N VAL A 44 4.28 3.89 -18.45
CA VAL A 44 3.41 4.71 -19.31
C VAL A 44 2.11 3.97 -19.58
N TYR A 45 0.98 4.58 -19.24
CA TYR A 45 -0.35 4.10 -19.59
C TYR A 45 -1.01 5.00 -20.63
N MET A 46 -1.74 4.44 -21.59
CA MET A 46 -2.66 5.15 -22.47
C MET A 46 -4.02 5.27 -21.79
N CYS A 47 -4.40 6.48 -21.40
CA CYS A 47 -5.65 6.82 -20.72
C CYS A 47 -6.63 7.50 -21.68
N GLY A 48 -7.90 7.12 -21.61
CA GLY A 48 -8.97 7.78 -22.35
C GLY A 48 -9.44 9.06 -21.65
N PHE A 49 -9.06 10.22 -22.17
CA PHE A 49 -9.54 11.52 -21.71
C PHE A 49 -10.79 11.95 -22.49
N PRO A 50 -11.87 12.43 -21.83
CA PRO A 50 -13.13 12.76 -22.49
C PRO A 50 -13.00 13.74 -23.67
N MET A 51 -12.11 14.75 -23.58
CA MET A 51 -11.99 15.80 -24.60
C MET A 51 -10.88 15.59 -25.63
N ILE A 52 -9.85 14.82 -25.28
CA ILE A 52 -8.60 14.70 -26.08
C ILE A 52 -8.28 13.25 -26.49
N GLY A 53 -9.17 12.32 -26.19
CA GLY A 53 -9.03 10.91 -26.55
C GLY A 53 -7.93 10.20 -25.77
N GLN A 54 -7.34 9.18 -26.39
CA GLN A 54 -6.28 8.37 -25.78
C GLN A 54 -4.96 9.13 -25.69
N GLN A 55 -4.43 9.26 -24.48
CA GLN A 55 -3.20 10.01 -24.21
C GLN A 55 -2.29 9.27 -23.22
N PRO A 56 -0.96 9.39 -23.35
CA PRO A 56 -0.04 8.78 -22.40
C PRO A 56 -0.07 9.52 -21.04
N LEU A 57 -0.03 8.75 -19.96
CA LEU A 57 0.08 9.21 -18.59
C LEU A 57 1.18 8.40 -17.90
N ASP A 58 2.14 9.08 -17.32
CA ASP A 58 3.29 8.43 -16.67
C ASP A 58 2.93 8.12 -15.21
N ILE A 59 2.92 6.84 -14.86
CA ILE A 59 2.58 6.37 -13.51
C ILE A 59 3.83 5.83 -12.82
N THR A 60 4.03 6.21 -11.56
CA THR A 60 4.91 5.51 -10.63
C THR A 60 4.09 5.02 -9.45
N ALA A 61 4.51 3.90 -8.84
CA ALA A 61 3.89 3.40 -7.63
C ALA A 61 4.95 2.86 -6.67
N ARG A 62 4.62 2.86 -5.39
CA ARG A 62 5.37 2.25 -4.30
C ARG A 62 4.43 1.66 -3.26
N PHE A 63 4.95 0.71 -2.49
CA PHE A 63 4.32 0.21 -1.28
C PHE A 63 5.40 -0.21 -0.29
N ASP A 64 5.04 -0.30 0.97
CA ASP A 64 5.84 -0.89 2.04
C ASP A 64 5.38 -2.33 2.28
N GLY A 65 6.34 -3.26 2.31
CA GLY A 65 6.08 -4.69 2.44
C GLY A 65 7.16 -5.37 3.29
N PRO A 66 7.08 -6.70 3.45
CA PRO A 66 8.10 -7.43 4.19
C PRO A 66 9.41 -7.51 3.39
N GLY A 67 10.54 -7.35 4.07
CA GLY A 67 11.86 -7.56 3.46
C GLY A 67 12.14 -9.02 3.07
N THR A 68 11.47 -9.97 3.73
CA THR A 68 11.41 -11.40 3.40
C THR A 68 10.09 -11.99 3.92
N VAL A 69 9.60 -13.07 3.32
CA VAL A 69 8.38 -13.76 3.77
C VAL A 69 8.63 -15.26 3.79
N ALA A 70 8.11 -15.97 4.78
CA ALA A 70 8.21 -17.43 4.81
C ALA A 70 7.36 -18.05 3.68
N ALA A 71 7.77 -19.21 3.15
CA ALA A 71 6.92 -19.99 2.24
C ALA A 71 5.54 -20.28 2.87
N GLY A 72 4.46 -19.99 2.14
CA GLY A 72 3.08 -20.06 2.65
C GLY A 72 2.68 -18.94 3.63
N GLY A 73 3.60 -18.03 3.97
CA GLY A 73 3.32 -16.85 4.79
C GLY A 73 2.49 -15.81 4.05
N THR A 74 1.70 -15.04 4.78
CA THR A 74 0.88 -13.96 4.21
C THR A 74 1.51 -12.59 4.41
N PHE A 75 1.25 -11.68 3.48
CA PHE A 75 1.60 -10.26 3.61
C PHE A 75 0.59 -9.38 2.87
N THR A 76 0.42 -8.16 3.35
CA THR A 76 -0.43 -7.15 2.71
C THR A 76 0.44 -5.95 2.38
N PRO A 77 0.44 -5.45 1.13
CA PRO A 77 1.09 -4.18 0.81
C PRO A 77 0.49 -3.04 1.64
N ASP A 78 1.33 -2.23 2.24
CA ASP A 78 0.93 -1.06 3.04
C ASP A 78 1.57 0.22 2.48
N ALA A 79 1.18 1.38 3.02
CA ALA A 79 1.66 2.70 2.61
C ALA A 79 1.71 2.88 1.07
N ILE A 80 0.72 2.32 0.36
CA ILE A 80 0.68 2.33 -1.10
C ILE A 80 0.57 3.78 -1.55
N ALA A 81 1.47 4.22 -2.43
CA ALA A 81 1.46 5.57 -2.94
C ALA A 81 2.04 5.62 -4.35
N GLY A 82 1.86 6.73 -5.03
CA GLY A 82 2.40 6.90 -6.36
C GLY A 82 2.11 8.26 -6.93
N THR A 83 2.46 8.42 -8.20
CA THR A 83 2.20 9.67 -8.92
C THR A 83 1.67 9.39 -10.31
N ALA A 84 0.80 10.27 -10.78
CA ALA A 84 0.39 10.37 -12.17
C ALA A 84 0.92 11.69 -12.74
N THR A 85 1.78 11.61 -13.77
CA THR A 85 2.39 12.78 -14.40
C THR A 85 1.79 13.01 -15.77
N PHE A 86 1.10 14.14 -15.89
CA PHE A 86 0.58 14.69 -17.14
C PHE A 86 1.73 15.31 -17.92
N SER A 87 1.83 14.98 -19.21
CA SER A 87 2.81 15.64 -20.08
C SER A 87 2.58 17.15 -20.14
N ALA A 88 3.58 17.92 -20.57
CA ALA A 88 3.42 19.35 -20.76
C ALA A 88 2.27 19.72 -21.71
N LEU A 89 2.05 18.90 -22.75
CA LEU A 89 0.94 19.09 -23.68
C LEU A 89 -0.41 18.89 -22.99
N HIS A 90 -0.56 17.82 -22.21
CA HIS A 90 -1.81 17.56 -21.48
C HIS A 90 -2.06 18.62 -20.42
N ASN A 91 -1.00 19.04 -19.73
CA ASN A 91 -1.12 20.09 -18.73
C ASN A 91 -1.61 21.40 -19.38
N ALA A 92 -1.05 21.77 -20.53
CA ALA A 92 -1.50 22.94 -21.29
C ALA A 92 -2.95 22.79 -21.79
N THR A 93 -3.33 21.64 -22.34
CA THR A 93 -4.68 21.45 -22.88
C THR A 93 -5.76 21.41 -21.78
N ILE A 94 -5.52 20.67 -20.70
CA ILE A 94 -6.50 20.49 -19.62
C ILE A 94 -6.49 21.70 -18.69
N PHE A 95 -5.34 22.04 -18.10
CA PHE A 95 -5.27 23.04 -17.03
C PHE A 95 -5.07 24.49 -17.51
N SER A 96 -4.80 24.69 -18.80
CA SER A 96 -4.76 26.03 -19.40
C SER A 96 -5.94 26.26 -20.34
N ALA A 97 -6.01 25.51 -21.45
CA ALA A 97 -6.99 25.76 -22.51
C ALA A 97 -8.43 25.41 -22.08
N ALA A 98 -8.63 24.32 -21.34
CA ALA A 98 -9.95 23.91 -20.86
C ALA A 98 -10.35 24.53 -19.49
N ASN A 99 -9.57 25.50 -18.98
CA ASN A 99 -9.85 26.26 -17.75
C ASN A 99 -10.01 25.42 -16.46
N TYR A 100 -9.36 24.26 -16.38
CA TYR A 100 -9.20 23.55 -15.10
C TYR A 100 -7.98 24.06 -14.32
N ASP A 101 -8.00 24.00 -13.01
CA ASP A 101 -6.87 24.38 -12.14
C ASP A 101 -6.65 23.41 -10.98
N GLY A 102 -7.57 22.47 -10.76
CA GLY A 102 -7.42 21.48 -9.70
C GLY A 102 -7.88 20.10 -10.07
N VAL A 103 -7.54 19.16 -9.19
CA VAL A 103 -7.94 17.76 -9.29
C VAL A 103 -8.07 17.16 -7.90
N ARG A 104 -8.97 16.20 -7.75
CA ARG A 104 -9.09 15.29 -6.61
C ARG A 104 -9.71 13.98 -7.07
N GLY A 105 -9.83 12.99 -6.19
CA GLY A 105 -10.66 11.82 -6.45
C GLY A 105 -10.02 10.53 -5.97
N ARG A 106 -10.14 9.46 -6.76
CA ARG A 106 -9.69 8.12 -6.40
C ARG A 106 -8.99 7.41 -7.55
N ALA A 107 -8.05 6.55 -7.20
CA ALA A 107 -7.37 5.64 -8.11
C ALA A 107 -7.64 4.18 -7.74
N THR A 108 -7.69 3.33 -8.76
CA THR A 108 -7.76 1.88 -8.64
C THR A 108 -6.65 1.26 -9.46
N ALA A 109 -5.80 0.48 -8.78
CA ALA A 109 -4.58 -0.11 -9.31
C ALA A 109 -4.64 -1.64 -9.14
N PRO A 110 -4.87 -2.39 -10.23
CA PRO A 110 -4.64 -3.83 -10.23
C PRO A 110 -3.17 -4.12 -10.01
N LEU A 111 -2.89 -5.17 -9.25
CA LEU A 111 -1.56 -5.74 -9.05
C LEU A 111 -1.55 -7.17 -9.57
N SER A 112 -0.47 -7.55 -10.22
CA SER A 112 -0.17 -8.93 -10.58
C SER A 112 1.04 -9.42 -9.80
N GLY A 113 1.09 -10.70 -9.47
CA GLY A 113 2.19 -11.29 -8.75
C GLY A 113 2.65 -12.61 -9.33
N THR A 114 3.94 -12.91 -9.19
CA THR A 114 4.53 -14.23 -9.44
C THR A 114 4.97 -14.85 -8.13
N ASN A 115 4.85 -16.18 -8.00
CA ASN A 115 5.14 -16.91 -6.77
C ASN A 115 4.35 -16.40 -5.55
N VAL A 116 3.11 -15.97 -5.79
CA VAL A 116 2.14 -15.56 -4.76
C VAL A 116 0.73 -16.02 -5.16
N THR A 117 -0.14 -16.21 -4.16
CA THR A 117 -1.58 -16.45 -4.35
C THR A 117 -2.40 -15.41 -3.61
N PRO A 118 -3.42 -14.80 -4.22
CA PRO A 118 -3.78 -14.92 -5.64
C PRO A 118 -2.73 -14.27 -6.56
N ALA A 119 -2.67 -14.71 -7.82
CA ALA A 119 -1.75 -14.17 -8.82
C ALA A 119 -2.10 -12.73 -9.26
N SER A 120 -3.30 -12.25 -8.91
CA SER A 120 -3.72 -10.88 -9.16
C SER A 120 -4.73 -10.41 -8.10
N VAL A 121 -4.64 -9.14 -7.73
CA VAL A 121 -5.57 -8.45 -6.84
C VAL A 121 -5.85 -7.05 -7.38
N THR A 122 -6.86 -6.38 -6.84
CA THR A 122 -7.12 -4.97 -7.14
C THR A 122 -6.99 -4.15 -5.87
N VAL A 123 -6.10 -3.16 -5.88
CA VAL A 123 -6.05 -2.10 -4.87
C VAL A 123 -7.04 -1.02 -5.29
N ALA A 124 -8.07 -0.78 -4.48
CA ALA A 124 -9.13 0.16 -4.80
C ALA A 124 -9.19 1.28 -3.77
N GLY A 125 -9.66 2.45 -4.21
CA GLY A 125 -9.92 3.58 -3.32
C GLY A 125 -8.68 4.36 -2.89
N LEU A 126 -7.56 4.28 -3.61
CA LEU A 126 -6.39 5.13 -3.36
C LEU A 126 -6.81 6.59 -3.48
N ASP A 127 -6.55 7.39 -2.45
CA ASP A 127 -6.91 8.80 -2.41
C ASP A 127 -6.05 9.61 -3.37
N VAL A 128 -6.69 10.49 -4.13
CA VAL A 128 -6.04 11.57 -4.87
C VAL A 128 -6.42 12.85 -4.14
N PRO A 129 -5.53 13.39 -3.28
CA PRO A 129 -5.85 14.56 -2.48
C PRO A 129 -6.20 15.75 -3.36
N GLU A 130 -7.06 16.62 -2.85
CA GLU A 130 -7.41 17.86 -3.52
C GLU A 130 -6.18 18.75 -3.72
N GLN A 131 -5.92 19.10 -4.98
CA GLN A 131 -4.78 19.92 -5.38
C GLN A 131 -5.27 20.98 -6.36
N ILE A 132 -5.61 22.16 -5.85
CA ILE A 132 -5.94 23.34 -6.66
C ILE A 132 -4.69 24.21 -6.76
N THR A 133 -4.12 24.30 -7.95
CA THR A 133 -2.92 25.11 -8.20
C THR A 133 -3.02 25.85 -9.53
N PRO A 134 -2.60 27.13 -9.58
CA PRO A 134 -2.55 27.86 -10.83
C PRO A 134 -1.75 27.12 -11.90
N TYR A 135 -2.13 27.29 -13.16
CA TYR A 135 -1.40 26.70 -14.27
C TYR A 135 0.05 27.21 -14.31
N VAL A 136 0.99 26.28 -14.31
CA VAL A 136 2.42 26.51 -14.57
C VAL A 136 2.81 25.71 -15.81
N PRO A 137 3.47 26.31 -16.82
CA PRO A 137 3.94 25.58 -17.99
C PRO A 137 4.89 24.44 -17.64
N GLY A 138 4.71 23.29 -18.30
CA GLY A 138 5.50 22.08 -18.06
C GLY A 138 4.65 20.88 -17.65
N PRO A 139 5.24 19.72 -17.35
CA PRO A 139 4.52 18.57 -16.81
C PRO A 139 3.87 18.89 -15.46
N ARG A 140 2.72 18.28 -15.18
CA ARG A 140 2.04 18.38 -13.88
C ARG A 140 1.96 17.00 -13.25
N THR A 141 2.35 16.89 -12.00
CA THR A 141 2.33 15.63 -11.24
C THR A 141 1.26 15.68 -10.18
N VAL A 142 0.48 14.61 -10.08
CA VAL A 142 -0.58 14.44 -9.09
C VAL A 142 -0.27 13.19 -8.29
N GLY A 143 -0.13 13.34 -6.97
CA GLY A 143 0.07 12.22 -6.06
C GLY A 143 -1.22 11.44 -5.80
N PHE A 144 -1.09 10.14 -5.57
CA PHE A 144 -2.13 9.31 -4.97
C PHE A 144 -1.54 8.48 -3.82
N ALA A 145 -2.33 8.19 -2.80
CA ALA A 145 -1.88 7.47 -1.62
C ALA A 145 -2.99 6.65 -0.97
N GLN A 146 -2.57 5.64 -0.21
CA GLN A 146 -3.43 4.87 0.66
C GLN A 146 -3.95 5.75 1.79
N ASP A 147 -5.25 5.66 2.04
CA ASP A 147 -5.93 6.24 3.18
C ASP A 147 -6.77 5.17 3.90
N THR A 148 -7.59 5.58 4.85
CA THR A 148 -8.45 4.66 5.62
C THR A 148 -9.56 4.01 4.79
N ALA A 149 -9.86 4.52 3.60
CA ALA A 149 -10.86 3.95 2.69
C ALA A 149 -10.23 3.02 1.63
N THR A 150 -8.90 2.96 1.55
CA THR A 150 -8.19 2.12 0.59
C THR A 150 -8.27 0.65 0.99
N SER A 151 -8.56 -0.21 0.01
CA SER A 151 -8.56 -1.66 0.19
C SER A 151 -7.40 -2.29 -0.60
N ALA A 152 -6.48 -2.93 0.10
CA ALA A 152 -5.37 -3.70 -0.46
C ALA A 152 -5.47 -5.17 0.00
N PRO A 153 -5.75 -6.12 -0.91
CA PRO A 153 -5.84 -7.53 -0.53
C PRO A 153 -4.48 -8.13 -0.15
N ALA A 154 -4.51 -9.11 0.76
CA ALA A 154 -3.33 -9.87 1.16
C ALA A 154 -2.91 -10.88 0.07
N PHE A 155 -1.62 -11.19 0.06
CA PHE A 155 -1.02 -12.26 -0.72
C PHE A 155 -0.46 -13.35 0.19
N THR A 156 -0.47 -14.59 -0.28
CA THR A 156 0.24 -15.72 0.30
C THR A 156 1.46 -16.04 -0.56
N ALA A 157 2.65 -16.06 0.03
CA ALA A 157 3.88 -16.41 -0.66
C ALA A 157 3.90 -17.89 -1.06
N GLY A 158 4.46 -18.18 -2.24
CA GLY A 158 4.59 -19.53 -2.77
C GLY A 158 5.80 -20.29 -2.20
N ALA A 159 6.52 -21.00 -3.08
CA ALA A 159 7.68 -21.79 -2.70
C ALA A 159 8.92 -20.90 -2.45
N PRO A 160 9.96 -21.40 -1.76
CA PRO A 160 11.22 -20.68 -1.56
C PRO A 160 11.79 -20.15 -2.88
N GLY A 161 12.28 -18.90 -2.88
CA GLY A 161 12.67 -18.18 -4.09
C GLY A 161 12.37 -16.69 -3.99
N SER A 162 11.67 -16.14 -4.99
CA SER A 162 11.31 -14.71 -5.01
C SER A 162 9.85 -14.52 -5.41
N ALA A 163 9.13 -13.74 -4.62
CA ALA A 163 7.82 -13.19 -4.92
C ALA A 163 8.00 -11.81 -5.54
N VAL A 164 7.43 -11.60 -6.73
CA VAL A 164 7.50 -10.33 -7.47
C VAL A 164 6.09 -9.82 -7.62
N LEU A 165 5.83 -8.60 -7.18
CA LEU A 165 4.61 -7.86 -7.51
C LEU A 165 4.89 -6.91 -8.67
N ALA A 166 3.88 -6.63 -9.49
CA ALA A 166 3.94 -5.69 -10.60
C ALA A 166 2.61 -4.95 -10.75
N LEU A 167 2.65 -3.71 -11.24
CA LEU A 167 1.44 -3.01 -11.63
C LEU A 167 0.72 -3.77 -12.75
N GLY A 168 -0.62 -3.80 -12.68
CA GLY A 168 -1.50 -4.43 -13.65
C GLY A 168 -1.46 -3.77 -15.04
N THR A 169 -2.10 -4.40 -16.02
CA THR A 169 -2.13 -3.88 -17.41
C THR A 169 -3.14 -2.76 -17.59
N THR A 170 -4.03 -2.58 -16.62
CA THR A 170 -4.99 -1.50 -16.56
C THR A 170 -4.75 -0.66 -15.32
N PHE A 171 -5.23 0.57 -15.36
CA PHE A 171 -5.27 1.50 -14.24
C PHE A 171 -6.52 2.35 -14.40
N LYS A 172 -7.25 2.63 -13.32
CA LYS A 172 -8.47 3.44 -13.39
C LYS A 172 -8.34 4.64 -12.48
N LEU A 173 -8.64 5.81 -13.01
CA LEU A 173 -8.70 7.07 -12.27
C LEU A 173 -10.13 7.61 -12.32
N GLU A 174 -10.70 7.88 -11.16
CA GLU A 174 -12.01 8.51 -10.99
C GLU A 174 -11.76 9.86 -10.34
N LEU A 175 -11.60 10.89 -11.16
CA LEU A 175 -11.12 12.19 -10.74
C LEU A 175 -12.21 13.23 -10.91
N ASP A 176 -12.31 14.17 -9.98
CA ASP A 176 -13.02 15.42 -10.23
C ASP A 176 -11.98 16.46 -10.64
N PHE A 177 -12.21 17.16 -11.75
CA PHE A 177 -11.39 18.29 -12.18
C PHE A 177 -12.06 19.59 -11.76
N HIS A 178 -11.33 20.44 -11.04
CA HIS A 178 -11.80 21.75 -10.61
C HIS A 178 -11.65 22.75 -11.76
N LYS A 179 -12.74 23.42 -12.10
CA LYS A 179 -12.75 24.56 -13.02
C LYS A 179 -12.43 25.83 -12.26
N ARG A 180 -11.83 26.80 -12.95
CA ARG A 180 -11.58 28.14 -12.41
C ARG A 180 -12.85 28.90 -11.98
N ASP A 181 -14.03 28.47 -12.43
CA ASP A 181 -15.32 29.03 -11.99
C ASP A 181 -15.81 28.46 -10.64
N GLY A 182 -15.07 27.53 -10.03
CA GLY A 182 -15.39 26.90 -8.75
C GLY A 182 -16.13 25.57 -8.85
N SER A 183 -16.55 25.16 -10.05
CA SER A 183 -17.25 23.89 -10.27
C SER A 183 -16.29 22.70 -10.39
N TRP A 184 -16.82 21.50 -10.17
CA TRP A 184 -16.09 20.24 -10.30
C TRP A 184 -16.73 19.37 -11.38
N ASP A 185 -15.91 18.85 -12.29
CA ASP A 185 -16.36 17.93 -13.33
C ASP A 185 -15.83 16.50 -13.08
N PRO A 186 -16.70 15.49 -12.96
CA PRO A 186 -16.28 14.12 -12.74
C PRO A 186 -15.82 13.46 -14.04
N TRP A 187 -14.59 12.94 -14.04
CA TRP A 187 -13.95 12.25 -15.16
C TRP A 187 -13.52 10.85 -14.75
N THR A 188 -13.82 9.86 -15.59
CA THR A 188 -13.29 8.51 -15.45
C THR A 188 -12.27 8.24 -16.55
N LEU A 189 -11.01 8.10 -16.17
CA LEU A 189 -9.92 7.74 -17.08
C LEU A 189 -9.65 6.25 -16.96
N ASN A 190 -10.05 5.51 -17.99
CA ASN A 190 -9.68 4.11 -18.15
C ASN A 190 -8.35 4.05 -18.89
N CYS A 191 -7.34 3.49 -18.23
CA CYS A 191 -5.98 3.45 -18.72
C CYS A 191 -5.53 2.02 -18.98
N THR A 192 -4.76 1.83 -20.05
CA THR A 192 -4.13 0.56 -20.43
C THR A 192 -2.64 0.76 -20.60
N VAL A 193 -1.81 -0.21 -20.22
CA VAL A 193 -0.36 -0.07 -20.37
C VAL A 193 -0.02 0.18 -21.84
N LYS A 194 0.83 1.18 -22.09
CA LYS A 194 1.32 1.44 -23.44
C LYS A 194 2.22 0.29 -23.88
N ASN A 195 1.91 -0.33 -25.01
CA ASN A 195 2.76 -1.35 -25.60
C ASN A 195 4.05 -0.70 -26.13
N THR A 196 5.20 -1.22 -25.72
CA THR A 196 6.54 -0.79 -26.16
C THR A 196 7.36 -2.01 -26.56
N ASN A 197 8.43 -1.79 -27.33
CA ASN A 197 9.42 -2.82 -27.65
C ASN A 197 10.83 -2.29 -27.30
N PRO A 198 11.51 -2.81 -26.25
CA PRO A 198 11.07 -3.89 -25.37
C PRO A 198 9.87 -3.49 -24.48
N ALA A 199 9.17 -4.48 -23.93
CA ALA A 199 8.04 -4.24 -23.02
C ALA A 199 8.50 -3.48 -21.77
N GLN A 200 7.65 -2.57 -21.28
CA GLN A 200 7.93 -1.79 -20.07
C GLN A 200 8.03 -2.70 -18.83
N ASN A 201 9.01 -2.43 -17.96
CA ASN A 201 9.11 -3.10 -16.68
C ASN A 201 8.12 -2.50 -15.68
N ARG A 202 7.14 -3.29 -15.26
CA ARG A 202 6.11 -2.89 -14.27
C ARG A 202 6.35 -3.47 -12.88
N ALA A 203 7.40 -4.27 -12.72
CA ALA A 203 7.70 -4.92 -11.47
C ALA A 203 8.12 -3.88 -10.42
N PHE A 204 7.66 -4.09 -9.20
CA PHE A 204 8.20 -3.40 -8.04
C PHE A 204 9.56 -3.99 -7.70
N ALA A 205 10.50 -3.13 -7.33
CA ALA A 205 11.83 -3.50 -6.89
C ALA A 205 12.12 -2.91 -5.49
N PRO A 206 12.84 -3.62 -4.62
CA PRO A 206 13.34 -4.99 -4.81
C PRO A 206 12.18 -6.02 -4.83
N ALA A 207 12.46 -7.24 -5.30
CA ALA A 207 11.51 -8.35 -5.13
C ALA A 207 11.54 -8.87 -3.68
N ILE A 208 10.48 -9.55 -3.25
CA ILE A 208 10.37 -10.10 -1.88
C ILE A 208 10.96 -11.52 -1.87
N PRO A 209 12.05 -11.80 -1.16
CA PRO A 209 12.55 -13.16 -0.99
C PRO A 209 11.56 -14.02 -0.22
N VAL A 210 11.37 -15.25 -0.70
CA VAL A 210 10.58 -16.29 -0.02
C VAL A 210 11.54 -17.28 0.61
N VAL A 211 11.49 -17.42 1.93
CA VAL A 211 12.44 -18.23 2.75
C VAL A 211 11.77 -19.39 3.47
#